data_AF-A0A2N9HQV3-F1
#
_entry.id   AF-A0A2N9HQV3-F1
#
_cell.length_a   1.000
_cell.length_b   1.000
_cell.length_c   1.000
_cell.angle_alpha   90.00
_cell.angle_beta   90.00
_cell.angle_gamma   90.00
#
_symmetry.space_group_name_H-M   'P 1'
#
loop_
_entity.id
_entity.type
_entity.pdbx_description
1 polymer ?
#
loop_
_entity_poly.entity_id
_entity_poly.type
_entity_poly.pdbx_seq_one_letter_code
_entity_poly.pdbx_strand_id
1 'polypeptide(L)'
;MLTIILVTGYFMSRPRQVYLLNFACYKPDPTQMCSTETFMKQFELSGTFSEESLAFQKKILERSGFGEKTYVSKSLLEVPMNLSFEEARKEAEMVMFGAIDELLAKTGVKCKDIGILVVNSSMFNPTPSLSAMVVNRYRLRGNILSYSLGGMGCSAGLISIDLAKQLLQVQPNSYALVVSMESMTLNWYRGNNRSMLITNCLFRMGAAAILLSNRSSDRHRSKYQLIHSIRTHKGADDNSFNCVYQKEDSTKTVGVSLSKDLVTVAGEALKTNITTLGPLVLPMSEQLLFLASLIGRKIFKMKIKQYVPDFKLAFEHFCIHAGGRAVLDELEKNLQLTKWNMEPSRMTLYRFGNTSSSSLWYELAYCEAKGRIKKGDRVKSLMNFSSLNSLSLTD
;
A
#
# COMPACT_ATOMS: atom_id res chain seq x y z
N MET A 1 -47.64 -8.74 9.05
CA MET A 1 -46.55 -9.70 9.34
C MET A 1 -45.61 -9.89 8.14
N LEU A 2 -46.13 -10.22 6.95
CA LEU A 2 -45.33 -10.38 5.73
C LEU A 2 -44.47 -9.15 5.37
N THR A 3 -45.03 -7.93 5.47
CA THR A 3 -44.28 -6.69 5.22
C THR A 3 -43.12 -6.50 6.18
N ILE A 4 -43.29 -6.82 7.47
CA ILE A 4 -42.21 -6.74 8.47
C ILE A 4 -41.12 -7.77 8.16
N ILE A 5 -41.49 -8.98 7.75
CA ILE A 5 -40.54 -10.02 7.34
C ILE A 5 -39.77 -9.61 6.08
N LEU A 6 -40.46 -9.06 5.07
CA LEU A 6 -39.83 -8.59 3.83
C LEU A 6 -38.90 -7.39 4.09
N VAL A 7 -39.32 -6.45 4.91
CA VAL A 7 -38.50 -5.28 5.30
C VAL A 7 -37.29 -5.74 6.12
N THR A 8 -37.48 -6.63 7.09
CA THR A 8 -36.38 -7.17 7.91
C THR A 8 -35.42 -7.99 7.05
N GLY A 9 -35.92 -8.85 6.18
CA GLY A 9 -35.12 -9.62 5.22
C GLY A 9 -34.34 -8.72 4.27
N TYR A 10 -34.97 -7.65 3.77
CA TYR A 10 -34.30 -6.64 2.95
C TYR A 10 -33.15 -5.95 3.69
N PHE A 11 -33.38 -5.48 4.91
CA PHE A 11 -32.33 -4.84 5.71
C PHE A 11 -31.22 -5.83 6.13
N MET A 12 -31.54 -7.09 6.39
CA MET A 12 -30.56 -8.14 6.69
C MET A 12 -29.75 -8.59 5.47
N SER A 13 -30.32 -8.49 4.26
CA SER A 13 -29.64 -8.82 3.01
C SER A 13 -28.71 -7.71 2.49
N ARG A 14 -28.84 -6.48 3.01
CA ARG A 14 -28.02 -5.36 2.56
C ARG A 14 -26.60 -5.49 3.12
N PRO A 15 -25.57 -5.27 2.30
CA PRO A 15 -24.20 -5.20 2.78
C PRO A 15 -24.07 -4.14 3.88
N ARG A 16 -23.39 -4.51 4.96
CA ARG A 16 -23.10 -3.59 6.06
C ARG A 16 -22.12 -2.54 5.58
N GLN A 17 -22.39 -1.29 5.93
CA GLN A 17 -21.45 -0.20 5.70
C GLN A 17 -20.20 -0.45 6.55
N VAL A 18 -19.03 -0.15 5.97
CA VAL A 18 -17.75 -0.24 6.65
C VAL A 18 -17.18 1.15 6.75
N TYR A 19 -16.86 1.54 7.96
CA TYR A 19 -16.31 2.84 8.31
C TYR A 19 -14.84 2.69 8.70
N LEU A 20 -14.01 3.62 8.27
CA LEU A 20 -12.64 3.80 8.73
C LEU A 20 -12.69 4.75 9.92
N LEU A 21 -12.54 4.20 11.12
CA LEU A 21 -12.63 4.96 12.36
C LEU A 21 -11.47 5.95 12.46
N ASN A 22 -10.25 5.43 12.34
CA ASN A 22 -9.03 6.21 12.24
C ASN A 22 -7.89 5.36 11.68
N PHE A 23 -6.76 5.99 11.40
CA PHE A 23 -5.50 5.33 11.06
C PHE A 23 -4.31 6.09 11.67
N ALA A 24 -3.18 5.41 11.78
CA ALA A 24 -1.92 5.99 12.22
C ALA A 24 -0.78 5.43 11.37
N CYS A 25 0.19 6.30 11.07
CA CYS A 25 1.40 5.94 10.33
C CYS A 25 2.57 6.06 11.27
N TYR A 26 3.39 5.01 11.38
CA TYR A 26 4.58 5.03 12.21
C TYR A 26 5.56 6.09 11.70
N LYS A 27 6.00 6.96 12.58
CA LYS A 27 7.07 7.92 12.30
C LYS A 27 8.35 7.42 12.98
N PRO A 28 9.36 6.97 12.23
CA PRO A 28 10.61 6.50 12.82
C PRO A 28 11.34 7.61 13.57
N ASP A 29 12.19 7.20 14.49
CA ASP A 29 13.02 8.11 15.28
C ASP A 29 13.94 8.95 14.37
N PRO A 30 14.16 10.25 14.66
CA PRO A 30 15.07 11.08 13.86
C PRO A 30 16.49 10.53 13.71
N THR A 31 16.98 9.72 14.66
CA THR A 31 18.29 9.04 14.59
C THR A 31 18.39 8.04 13.45
N GLN A 32 17.25 7.62 12.88
CA GLN A 32 17.17 6.71 11.74
C GLN A 32 17.05 7.43 10.40
N MET A 33 17.09 8.77 10.39
CA MET A 33 17.14 9.53 9.15
C MET A 33 18.45 9.28 8.43
N CYS A 34 18.37 9.02 7.13
CA CYS A 34 19.51 8.74 6.28
C CYS A 34 19.47 9.61 5.02
N SER A 35 20.56 10.34 4.79
CA SER A 35 20.82 11.03 3.53
C SER A 35 21.32 10.05 2.47
N THR A 36 21.28 10.47 1.19
CA THR A 36 21.83 9.67 0.09
C THR A 36 23.32 9.42 0.30
N GLU A 37 24.05 10.43 0.77
CA GLU A 37 25.48 10.36 1.07
C GLU A 37 25.78 9.36 2.20
N THR A 38 25.06 9.46 3.32
CA THR A 38 25.23 8.54 4.46
C THR A 38 24.96 7.11 4.02
N PHE A 39 23.91 6.90 3.22
CA PHE A 39 23.55 5.58 2.72
C PHE A 39 24.62 4.99 1.81
N MET A 40 25.17 5.79 0.89
CA MET A 40 26.27 5.35 0.01
C MET A 40 27.55 5.04 0.79
N LYS A 41 27.88 5.85 1.81
CA LYS A 41 29.02 5.58 2.69
C LYS A 41 28.88 4.25 3.40
N GLN A 42 27.67 3.89 3.87
CA GLN A 42 27.43 2.58 4.47
C GLN A 42 27.65 1.43 3.48
N PHE A 43 27.31 1.62 2.20
CA PHE A 43 27.54 0.60 1.18
C PHE A 43 29.02 0.37 0.92
N GLU A 44 29.81 1.44 0.88
CA GLU A 44 31.26 1.37 0.74
C GLU A 44 31.88 0.65 1.94
N LEU A 45 31.48 1.02 3.16
CA LEU A 45 31.96 0.41 4.40
C LEU A 45 31.56 -1.07 4.54
N SER A 46 30.48 -1.50 3.89
CA SER A 46 30.08 -2.91 3.89
C SER A 46 31.07 -3.84 3.17
N GLY A 47 31.94 -3.30 2.32
CA GLY A 47 32.91 -4.07 1.53
C GLY A 47 32.32 -5.12 0.58
N THR A 48 31.00 -5.11 0.38
CA THR A 48 30.26 -6.20 -0.29
C THR A 48 30.04 -5.93 -1.79
N PHE A 49 30.03 -4.67 -2.21
CA PHE A 49 29.66 -4.27 -3.57
C PHE A 49 30.88 -3.88 -4.41
N SER A 50 30.87 -4.25 -5.69
CA SER A 50 31.87 -3.78 -6.65
C SER A 50 31.71 -2.28 -6.94
N GLU A 51 32.77 -1.64 -7.45
CA GLU A 51 32.71 -0.22 -7.86
C GLU A 51 31.58 0.05 -8.87
N GLU A 52 31.37 -0.87 -9.81
CA GLU A 52 30.28 -0.77 -10.80
C GLU A 52 28.89 -0.82 -10.14
N SER A 53 28.71 -1.68 -9.13
CA SER A 53 27.47 -1.78 -8.36
C SER A 53 27.23 -0.55 -7.48
N LEU A 54 28.28 0.00 -6.87
CA LEU A 54 28.21 1.24 -6.10
C LEU A 54 27.81 2.42 -7.00
N ALA A 55 28.46 2.57 -8.16
CA ALA A 55 28.12 3.59 -9.15
C ALA A 55 26.68 3.45 -9.67
N PHE A 56 26.24 2.20 -9.91
CA PHE A 56 24.86 1.91 -10.31
C PHE A 56 23.86 2.32 -9.22
N GLN A 57 24.07 1.89 -7.98
CA GLN A 57 23.18 2.21 -6.85
C GLN A 57 23.09 3.72 -6.61
N LYS A 58 24.22 4.44 -6.68
CA LYS A 58 24.25 5.91 -6.57
C LYS A 58 23.37 6.57 -7.61
N LYS A 59 23.50 6.18 -8.88
CA LYS A 59 22.68 6.69 -9.99
C LYS A 59 21.19 6.41 -9.80
N ILE A 60 20.83 5.25 -9.23
CA ILE A 60 19.43 4.92 -8.93
C ILE A 60 18.90 5.79 -7.78
N LEU A 61 19.66 5.98 -6.70
CA LEU A 61 19.28 6.82 -5.57
C LEU A 61 19.03 8.28 -5.99
N GLU A 62 19.92 8.85 -6.80
CA GLU A 62 19.77 10.22 -7.36
C GLU A 62 18.48 10.38 -8.19
N ARG A 63 17.93 9.28 -8.74
CA ARG A 63 16.72 9.28 -9.57
C ARG A 63 15.48 8.73 -8.86
N SER A 64 15.63 8.22 -7.64
CA SER A 64 14.58 7.55 -6.87
C SER A 64 13.41 8.48 -6.51
N GLY A 65 13.69 9.77 -6.35
CA GLY A 65 12.75 10.77 -5.88
C GLY A 65 12.75 10.97 -4.36
N PHE A 66 13.70 10.38 -3.64
CA PHE A 66 13.86 10.59 -2.19
C PHE A 66 14.45 11.95 -1.88
N GLY A 67 14.12 12.47 -0.71
CA GLY A 67 14.83 13.55 -0.06
C GLY A 67 15.95 13.04 0.86
N GLU A 68 16.72 13.97 1.40
CA GLU A 68 17.90 13.67 2.24
C GLU A 68 17.56 13.24 3.68
N LYS A 69 16.28 12.96 3.97
CA LYS A 69 15.79 12.65 5.32
C LYS A 69 14.75 11.52 5.30
N THR A 70 14.99 10.50 4.49
CA THR A 70 14.21 9.24 4.53
C THR A 70 14.70 8.36 5.68
N TYR A 71 13.95 7.30 6.03
CA TYR A 71 14.25 6.49 7.21
C TYR A 71 14.62 5.06 6.86
N VAL A 72 15.67 4.55 7.48
CA VAL A 72 16.16 3.17 7.32
C VAL A 72 16.28 2.49 8.69
N SER A 73 16.35 1.17 8.70
CA SER A 73 16.53 0.41 9.94
C SER A 73 17.88 0.76 10.60
N LYS A 74 17.92 0.77 11.94
CA LYS A 74 19.17 1.02 12.68
C LYS A 74 20.26 0.01 12.30
N SER A 75 19.85 -1.24 12.10
CA SER A 75 20.69 -2.36 11.66
C SER A 75 21.44 -2.11 10.35
N LEU A 76 20.88 -1.32 9.43
CA LEU A 76 21.52 -0.92 8.18
C LEU A 76 22.48 0.27 8.33
N LEU A 77 22.41 1.00 9.44
CA LEU A 77 23.30 2.13 9.75
C LEU A 77 24.52 1.72 10.59
N GLU A 78 24.54 0.49 11.09
CA GLU A 78 25.65 -0.07 11.88
C GLU A 78 26.82 -0.51 10.98
N VAL A 79 28.03 -0.44 11.52
CA VAL A 79 29.27 -0.89 10.87
C VAL A 79 29.98 -1.88 11.80
N PRO A 80 29.99 -3.19 11.50
CA PRO A 80 29.31 -3.85 10.38
C PRO A 80 27.78 -3.88 10.55
N MET A 81 27.04 -4.00 9.45
CA MET A 81 25.57 -4.12 9.49
C MET A 81 25.13 -5.38 10.27
N ASN A 82 24.12 -5.25 11.12
CA ASN A 82 23.56 -6.36 11.89
C ASN A 82 22.25 -6.87 11.27
N LEU A 83 22.36 -7.74 10.27
CA LEU A 83 21.19 -8.28 9.55
C LEU A 83 20.64 -9.57 10.20
N SER A 84 20.67 -9.65 11.53
CA SER A 84 20.19 -10.84 12.24
C SER A 84 18.66 -10.92 12.24
N PHE A 85 18.15 -12.14 12.43
CA PHE A 85 16.71 -12.36 12.59
C PHE A 85 16.14 -11.68 13.83
N GLU A 86 16.95 -11.54 14.88
CA GLU A 86 16.58 -10.82 16.09
C GLU A 86 16.36 -9.33 15.81
N GLU A 87 17.28 -8.69 15.08
CA GLU A 87 17.15 -7.28 14.72
C GLU A 87 15.97 -7.02 13.77
N ALA A 88 15.73 -7.90 12.81
CA ALA A 88 14.53 -7.80 11.98
C ALA A 88 13.24 -7.95 12.79
N ARG A 89 13.23 -8.80 13.81
CA ARG A 89 12.10 -8.91 14.74
C ARG A 89 11.92 -7.62 15.55
N LYS A 90 13.01 -7.02 16.08
CA LYS A 90 12.96 -5.74 16.80
C LYS A 90 12.45 -4.61 15.92
N GLU A 91 12.91 -4.54 14.66
CA GLU A 91 12.42 -3.57 13.67
C GLU A 91 10.92 -3.73 13.44
N ALA A 92 10.46 -4.96 13.17
CA ALA A 92 9.05 -5.26 12.94
C ALA A 92 8.17 -4.89 14.15
N GLU A 93 8.59 -5.26 15.37
CA GLU A 93 7.88 -4.90 16.60
C GLU A 93 7.79 -3.39 16.80
N MET A 94 8.91 -2.68 16.60
CA MET A 94 8.98 -1.22 16.74
C MET A 94 7.97 -0.52 15.81
N VAL A 95 8.00 -0.82 14.51
CA VAL A 95 7.14 -0.13 13.54
C VAL A 95 5.68 -0.52 13.72
N MET A 96 5.40 -1.81 13.94
CA MET A 96 4.05 -2.34 14.08
C MET A 96 3.38 -1.84 15.36
N PHE A 97 4.04 -1.99 16.51
CA PHE A 97 3.47 -1.57 17.78
C PHE A 97 3.39 -0.05 17.89
N GLY A 98 4.37 0.69 17.37
CA GLY A 98 4.30 2.14 17.33
C GLY A 98 3.07 2.67 16.56
N ALA A 99 2.76 2.08 15.40
CA ALA A 99 1.55 2.45 14.64
C ALA A 99 0.25 2.07 15.38
N ILE A 100 0.20 0.88 15.99
CA ILE A 100 -0.99 0.42 16.73
C ILE A 100 -1.22 1.28 17.98
N ASP A 101 -0.17 1.58 18.75
CA ASP A 101 -0.25 2.38 19.97
C ASP A 101 -0.82 3.77 19.68
N GLU A 102 -0.32 4.44 18.63
CA GLU A 102 -0.83 5.74 18.19
C GLU A 102 -2.31 5.67 17.77
N LEU A 103 -2.69 4.63 17.02
CA LEU A 103 -4.07 4.42 16.58
C LEU A 103 -5.03 4.19 17.75
N LEU A 104 -4.64 3.33 18.70
CA LEU A 104 -5.44 3.03 19.88
C LEU A 104 -5.57 4.27 20.77
N ALA A 105 -4.51 5.06 20.92
CA ALA A 105 -4.56 6.33 21.63
C ALA A 105 -5.53 7.33 20.97
N LYS A 106 -5.51 7.45 19.63
CA LYS A 106 -6.43 8.33 18.89
C LYS A 106 -7.89 7.90 18.97
N THR A 107 -8.17 6.61 19.10
CA THR A 107 -9.53 6.06 19.01
C THR A 107 -10.14 5.75 20.37
N GLY A 108 -9.34 5.46 21.39
CA GLY A 108 -9.81 4.99 22.70
C GLY A 108 -10.49 3.62 22.65
N VAL A 109 -10.41 2.89 21.53
CA VAL A 109 -10.99 1.55 21.39
C VAL A 109 -10.18 0.57 22.23
N LYS A 110 -10.86 -0.24 23.04
CA LYS A 110 -10.20 -1.24 23.88
C LYS A 110 -9.76 -2.42 23.01
N CYS A 111 -8.55 -2.92 23.25
CA CYS A 111 -8.00 -4.09 22.56
C CYS A 111 -8.95 -5.31 22.56
N LYS A 112 -9.70 -5.51 23.65
CA LYS A 112 -10.68 -6.61 23.78
C LYS A 112 -11.88 -6.50 22.84
N ASP A 113 -12.19 -5.30 22.36
CA ASP A 113 -13.31 -5.05 21.44
C ASP A 113 -12.94 -5.32 19.97
N ILE A 114 -11.65 -5.48 19.67
CA ILE A 114 -11.13 -5.80 18.34
C ILE A 114 -11.38 -7.27 18.06
N GLY A 115 -12.14 -7.53 16.99
CA GLY A 115 -12.57 -8.88 16.66
C GLY A 115 -11.93 -9.49 15.43
N ILE A 116 -11.28 -8.68 14.60
CA ILE A 116 -10.55 -9.10 13.41
C ILE A 116 -9.18 -8.41 13.43
N LEU A 117 -8.13 -9.17 13.15
CA LEU A 117 -6.77 -8.68 12.95
C LEU A 117 -6.25 -9.19 11.61
N VAL A 118 -5.80 -8.27 10.76
CA VAL A 118 -5.08 -8.59 9.53
C VAL A 118 -3.74 -7.86 9.56
N VAL A 119 -2.65 -8.62 9.63
CA VAL A 119 -1.30 -8.07 9.52
C VAL A 119 -0.73 -8.46 8.17
N ASN A 120 -0.10 -7.53 7.45
CA ASN A 120 0.62 -7.84 6.22
C ASN A 120 2.07 -7.34 6.28
N SER A 121 2.96 -8.18 5.76
CA SER A 121 4.35 -7.84 5.46
C SER A 121 4.84 -8.70 4.30
N SER A 122 5.45 -8.09 3.29
CA SER A 122 5.82 -8.81 2.08
C SER A 122 6.89 -9.86 2.35
N MET A 123 7.94 -9.46 3.09
CA MET A 123 9.18 -10.23 3.11
C MET A 123 9.54 -10.78 4.49
N PHE A 124 9.17 -10.11 5.60
CA PHE A 124 9.45 -10.62 6.95
C PHE A 124 8.23 -11.38 7.51
N ASN A 125 8.29 -12.71 7.48
CA ASN A 125 7.20 -13.59 7.94
C ASN A 125 7.73 -14.63 8.96
N PRO A 126 7.97 -14.23 10.22
CA PRO A 126 8.54 -15.11 11.24
C PRO A 126 7.55 -16.16 11.76
N THR A 127 8.08 -17.15 12.47
CA THR A 127 7.32 -18.03 13.38
C THR A 127 7.73 -17.71 14.83
N PRO A 128 6.80 -17.41 15.76
CA PRO A 128 5.37 -17.14 15.55
C PRO A 128 5.10 -15.96 14.60
N SER A 129 3.92 -15.95 13.98
CA SER A 129 3.53 -14.93 12.99
C SER A 129 3.45 -13.52 13.58
N LEU A 130 3.52 -12.52 12.71
CA LEU A 130 3.36 -11.12 13.10
C LEU A 130 2.01 -10.85 13.77
N SER A 131 0.94 -11.47 13.26
CA SER A 131 -0.38 -11.36 13.86
C SER A 131 -0.43 -12.00 15.25
N ALA A 132 0.27 -13.12 15.47
CA ALA A 132 0.38 -13.73 16.79
C ALA A 132 1.15 -12.83 17.77
N MET A 133 2.18 -12.12 17.30
CA MET A 133 2.92 -11.14 18.11
C MET A 133 2.01 -10.00 18.58
N VAL A 134 1.16 -9.47 17.70
CA VAL A 134 0.15 -8.44 18.05
C VAL A 134 -0.86 -8.99 19.07
N VAL A 135 -1.42 -10.17 18.82
CA VAL A 135 -2.37 -10.81 19.76
C VAL A 135 -1.75 -10.95 21.15
N ASN A 136 -0.51 -11.43 21.23
CA ASN A 136 0.21 -11.59 22.49
C ASN A 136 0.50 -10.25 23.18
N ARG A 137 0.99 -9.24 22.44
CA ARG A 137 1.39 -7.92 22.97
C ARG A 137 0.22 -7.12 23.53
N TYR A 138 -0.93 -7.15 22.85
CA TYR A 138 -2.11 -6.36 23.21
C TYR A 138 -3.17 -7.14 23.98
N ARG A 139 -2.93 -8.42 24.26
CA ARG A 139 -3.88 -9.32 24.94
C ARG A 139 -5.26 -9.27 24.29
N LEU A 140 -5.28 -9.40 22.96
CA LEU A 140 -6.51 -9.44 22.19
C LEU A 140 -7.37 -10.63 22.62
N ARG A 141 -8.68 -10.54 22.38
CA ARG A 141 -9.65 -11.56 22.81
C ARG A 141 -9.34 -12.94 22.23
N GLY A 142 -9.66 -14.01 22.98
CA GLY A 142 -9.33 -15.39 22.60
C GLY A 142 -10.04 -15.92 21.34
N ASN A 143 -11.14 -15.30 20.92
CA ASN A 143 -11.89 -15.63 19.71
C ASN A 143 -11.65 -14.61 18.57
N ILE A 144 -10.47 -14.00 18.52
CA ILE A 144 -10.10 -13.09 17.43
C ILE A 144 -9.89 -13.87 16.12
N LEU A 145 -10.39 -13.32 15.00
CA LEU A 145 -10.00 -13.79 13.68
C LEU A 145 -8.67 -13.13 13.31
N SER A 146 -7.58 -13.91 13.26
CA SER A 146 -6.22 -13.40 13.10
C SER A 146 -5.58 -13.93 11.82
N TYR A 147 -5.16 -13.02 10.94
CA TYR A 147 -4.55 -13.34 9.65
C TYR A 147 -3.19 -12.65 9.49
N SER A 148 -2.19 -13.39 9.02
CA SER A 148 -0.87 -12.86 8.65
C SER A 148 -0.66 -13.11 7.16
N LEU A 149 -0.50 -12.02 6.40
CA LEU A 149 -0.44 -12.02 4.94
C LEU A 149 0.98 -11.71 4.46
N GLY A 150 1.55 -12.61 3.65
CA GLY A 150 2.91 -12.49 3.10
C GLY A 150 2.97 -12.54 1.57
N GLY A 151 4.09 -12.12 0.98
CA GLY A 151 4.41 -12.33 -0.43
C GLY A 151 3.59 -11.54 -1.47
N MET A 152 2.73 -10.60 -1.05
CA MET A 152 1.87 -9.82 -1.97
C MET A 152 2.45 -8.46 -2.38
N GLY A 153 3.65 -8.14 -1.91
CA GLY A 153 4.36 -6.90 -2.23
C GLY A 153 3.60 -5.66 -1.77
N CYS A 154 3.87 -4.54 -2.45
CA CYS A 154 3.23 -3.27 -2.18
C CYS A 154 1.70 -3.39 -2.12
N SER A 155 1.07 -4.18 -2.99
CA SER A 155 -0.40 -4.30 -3.07
C SER A 155 -1.09 -4.83 -1.79
N ALA A 156 -0.34 -5.44 -0.86
CA ALA A 156 -0.87 -6.11 0.33
C ALA A 156 -1.72 -5.21 1.25
N GLY A 157 -1.46 -3.90 1.28
CA GLY A 157 -2.19 -2.95 2.12
C GLY A 157 -3.67 -2.89 1.74
N LEU A 158 -3.97 -2.63 0.47
CA LEU A 158 -5.36 -2.59 -0.02
C LEU A 158 -6.03 -3.96 -0.03
N ILE A 159 -5.28 -5.05 -0.27
CA ILE A 159 -5.80 -6.42 -0.16
C ILE A 159 -6.26 -6.70 1.28
N SER A 160 -5.49 -6.24 2.27
CA SER A 160 -5.84 -6.41 3.68
C SER A 160 -7.10 -5.64 4.06
N ILE A 161 -7.29 -4.44 3.50
CA ILE A 161 -8.54 -3.67 3.68
C ILE A 161 -9.72 -4.38 3.04
N ASP A 162 -9.57 -4.94 1.84
CA ASP A 162 -10.62 -5.71 1.18
C ASP A 162 -11.00 -6.95 1.99
N LEU A 163 -10.01 -7.71 2.47
CA LEU A 163 -10.24 -8.86 3.35
C LEU A 163 -10.98 -8.44 4.62
N ALA A 164 -10.53 -7.38 5.29
CA ALA A 164 -11.20 -6.88 6.49
C ALA A 164 -12.64 -6.41 6.20
N LYS A 165 -12.88 -5.76 5.05
CA LYS A 165 -14.23 -5.37 4.60
C LYS A 165 -15.13 -6.59 4.45
N GLN A 166 -14.64 -7.67 3.83
CA GLN A 166 -15.39 -8.91 3.64
C GLN A 166 -15.67 -9.61 4.98
N LEU A 167 -14.68 -9.68 5.88
CA LEU A 167 -14.85 -10.24 7.22
C LEU A 167 -15.86 -9.45 8.06
N LEU A 168 -15.89 -8.12 7.92
CA LEU A 168 -16.90 -7.26 8.54
C LEU A 168 -18.31 -7.45 7.95
N GLN A 169 -18.48 -8.10 6.81
CA GLN A 169 -19.82 -8.49 6.35
C GLN A 169 -20.36 -9.67 7.15
N VAL A 170 -19.50 -10.61 7.55
CA VAL A 170 -19.90 -11.82 8.28
C VAL A 170 -19.83 -11.65 9.80
N GLN A 171 -19.01 -10.74 10.32
CA GLN A 171 -18.86 -10.48 11.75
C GLN A 171 -19.57 -9.18 12.16
N PRO A 172 -20.82 -9.24 12.65
CA PRO A 172 -21.59 -8.04 12.99
C PRO A 172 -20.99 -7.30 14.20
N ASN A 173 -21.15 -5.97 14.22
CA ASN A 173 -20.80 -5.09 15.33
C ASN A 173 -19.36 -5.25 15.85
N SER A 174 -18.39 -5.35 14.93
CA SER A 174 -16.99 -5.61 15.25
C SER A 174 -16.07 -4.50 14.76
N TYR A 175 -14.91 -4.42 15.41
CA TYR A 175 -13.75 -3.72 14.85
C TYR A 175 -12.83 -4.70 14.11
N ALA A 176 -12.21 -4.20 13.04
CA ALA A 176 -11.11 -4.87 12.36
C ALA A 176 -9.88 -3.98 12.37
N LEU A 177 -8.78 -4.48 12.95
CA LEU A 177 -7.48 -3.85 12.94
C LEU A 177 -6.68 -4.39 11.75
N VAL A 178 -6.31 -3.51 10.83
CA VAL A 178 -5.40 -3.83 9.73
C VAL A 178 -4.05 -3.17 10.00
N VAL A 179 -2.97 -3.93 9.89
CA VAL A 179 -1.60 -3.46 10.06
C VAL A 179 -0.82 -3.78 8.81
N SER A 180 -0.27 -2.77 8.16
CA SER A 180 0.61 -2.92 7.00
C SER A 180 2.00 -2.46 7.40
N MET A 181 3.02 -3.30 7.24
CA MET A 181 4.39 -2.93 7.57
C MET A 181 5.41 -3.48 6.57
N GLU A 182 6.53 -2.78 6.49
CA GLU A 182 7.70 -3.23 5.74
C GLU A 182 8.95 -3.09 6.63
N SER A 183 9.69 -4.19 6.74
CA SER A 183 10.98 -4.25 7.43
C SER A 183 12.09 -4.32 6.38
N MET A 184 13.22 -3.67 6.64
CA MET A 184 14.34 -3.67 5.70
C MET A 184 15.45 -4.65 6.10
N THR A 185 15.59 -4.96 7.38
CA THR A 185 16.79 -5.60 7.94
C THR A 185 17.17 -6.92 7.24
N LEU A 186 16.23 -7.85 7.05
CA LEU A 186 16.52 -9.12 6.38
C LEU A 186 16.33 -9.09 4.85
N ASN A 187 15.87 -7.97 4.30
CA ASN A 187 15.51 -7.86 2.89
C ASN A 187 16.60 -7.18 2.07
N TRP A 188 17.75 -6.97 2.71
CA TRP A 188 18.91 -6.32 2.13
C TRP A 188 19.67 -7.26 1.19
N TYR A 189 19.71 -6.92 -0.11
CA TYR A 189 20.46 -7.72 -1.08
C TYR A 189 21.96 -7.40 -1.01
N ARG A 190 22.77 -8.46 -0.90
CA ARG A 190 24.23 -8.40 -0.70
C ARG A 190 25.04 -8.85 -1.92
N GLY A 191 24.40 -9.12 -3.05
CA GLY A 191 25.12 -9.49 -4.28
C GLY A 191 25.33 -8.29 -5.20
N ASN A 192 25.80 -8.55 -6.42
CA ASN A 192 26.11 -7.52 -7.42
C ASN A 192 25.16 -7.56 -8.64
N ASN A 193 24.04 -8.30 -8.57
CA ASN A 193 23.06 -8.33 -9.64
C ASN A 193 22.25 -7.02 -9.68
N ARG A 194 22.39 -6.27 -10.78
CA ARG A 194 21.71 -4.98 -11.00
C ARG A 194 20.19 -5.03 -10.80
N SER A 195 19.51 -6.08 -11.25
CA SER A 195 18.05 -6.20 -11.15
C SER A 195 17.56 -6.35 -9.70
N MET A 196 18.43 -6.86 -8.82
CA MET A 196 18.15 -7.03 -7.39
C MET A 196 18.60 -5.81 -6.57
N LEU A 197 19.69 -5.16 -6.96
CA LEU A 197 20.21 -3.94 -6.30
C LEU A 197 19.22 -2.76 -6.34
N ILE A 198 18.32 -2.72 -7.30
CA ILE A 198 17.29 -1.66 -7.37
C ILE A 198 16.45 -1.64 -6.08
N THR A 199 16.18 -2.81 -5.48
CA THR A 199 15.33 -2.90 -4.27
C THR A 199 15.94 -2.19 -3.05
N ASN A 200 17.27 -2.31 -2.86
CA ASN A 200 18.02 -1.59 -1.84
C ASN A 200 17.86 -0.06 -1.97
N CYS A 201 17.71 0.44 -3.20
CA CYS A 201 17.57 1.86 -3.49
C CYS A 201 16.11 2.36 -3.49
N LEU A 202 15.12 1.47 -3.47
CA LEU A 202 13.70 1.83 -3.54
C LEU A 202 13.00 1.77 -2.18
N PHE A 203 13.30 0.78 -1.34
CA PHE A 203 12.50 0.57 -0.13
C PHE A 203 13.01 1.35 1.06
N ARG A 204 12.06 1.73 1.93
CA ARG A 204 12.28 2.34 3.24
C ARG A 204 11.39 1.66 4.26
N MET A 205 11.77 1.71 5.53
CA MET A 205 10.99 1.11 6.59
C MET A 205 9.74 1.94 6.88
N GLY A 206 8.64 1.29 7.26
CA GLY A 206 7.42 1.99 7.61
C GLY A 206 6.30 1.04 8.05
N ALA A 207 5.29 1.62 8.69
CA ALA A 207 4.09 0.89 9.08
C ALA A 207 2.88 1.81 9.15
N ALA A 208 1.70 1.24 8.92
CA ALA A 208 0.43 1.90 9.15
C ALA A 208 -0.55 0.94 9.82
N ALA A 209 -1.27 1.45 10.82
CA ALA A 209 -2.36 0.75 11.48
C ALA A 209 -3.68 1.45 11.15
N ILE A 210 -4.71 0.66 10.85
CA ILE A 210 -6.01 1.14 10.39
C ILE A 210 -7.10 0.42 11.16
N LEU A 211 -8.04 1.19 11.72
CA LEU A 211 -9.18 0.64 12.44
C LEU A 211 -10.46 0.80 11.63
N LEU A 212 -11.05 -0.31 11.24
CA LEU A 212 -12.34 -0.37 10.54
C LEU A 212 -13.45 -0.81 11.49
N SER A 213 -14.67 -0.36 11.25
CA SER A 213 -15.87 -0.72 12.00
C SER A 213 -17.06 -0.95 11.07
N ASN A 214 -17.94 -1.88 11.42
CA ASN A 214 -19.28 -1.99 10.82
C ASN A 214 -20.41 -1.62 11.79
N ARG A 215 -20.07 -1.01 12.94
CA ARG A 215 -21.04 -0.57 13.94
C ARG A 215 -21.70 0.72 13.46
N SER A 216 -23.03 0.75 13.45
CA SER A 216 -23.78 1.96 13.07
C SER A 216 -23.47 3.16 13.97
N SER A 217 -23.20 2.90 15.26
CA SER A 217 -22.83 3.93 16.24
C SER A 217 -21.50 4.64 15.93
N ASP A 218 -20.61 4.00 15.18
CA ASP A 218 -19.30 4.57 14.85
C ASP A 218 -19.35 5.53 13.65
N ARG A 219 -20.49 5.60 12.93
CA ARG A 219 -20.64 6.43 11.73
C ARG A 219 -20.26 7.89 11.96
N HIS A 220 -20.68 8.48 13.08
CA HIS A 220 -20.48 9.91 13.36
C HIS A 220 -19.05 10.27 13.79
N ARG A 221 -18.27 9.29 14.24
CA ARG A 221 -16.90 9.48 14.73
C ARG A 221 -15.84 8.87 13.82
N SER A 222 -16.27 8.30 12.69
CA SER A 222 -15.37 7.74 11.70
C SER A 222 -14.88 8.83 10.77
N LYS A 223 -13.62 8.73 10.35
CA LYS A 223 -13.03 9.65 9.39
C LYS A 223 -13.48 9.37 7.97
N TYR A 224 -13.70 8.11 7.60
CA TYR A 224 -14.12 7.79 6.25
C TYR A 224 -15.15 6.66 6.23
N GLN A 225 -15.90 6.58 5.14
CA GLN A 225 -16.67 5.41 4.74
C GLN A 225 -15.99 4.74 3.55
N LEU A 226 -15.87 3.41 3.61
CA LEU A 226 -15.40 2.60 2.50
C LEU A 226 -16.54 2.31 1.53
N ILE A 227 -16.46 2.87 0.31
CA ILE A 227 -17.50 2.72 -0.71
C ILE A 227 -17.20 1.51 -1.60
N HIS A 228 -16.13 1.58 -2.39
CA HIS A 228 -15.75 0.56 -3.36
C HIS A 228 -14.36 0.01 -3.06
N SER A 229 -14.21 -1.29 -3.31
CA SER A 229 -12.92 -2.00 -3.32
C SER A 229 -12.93 -2.86 -4.56
N ILE A 230 -11.91 -2.72 -5.41
CA ILE A 230 -11.78 -3.46 -6.66
C ILE A 230 -10.37 -4.02 -6.73
N ARG A 231 -10.30 -5.31 -7.03
CA ARG A 231 -9.06 -6.06 -7.23
C ARG A 231 -8.97 -6.55 -8.66
N THR A 232 -7.85 -6.22 -9.31
CA THR A 232 -7.48 -6.75 -10.62
C THR A 232 -6.25 -7.63 -10.43
N HIS A 233 -6.37 -8.93 -10.71
CA HIS A 233 -5.28 -9.88 -10.54
C HIS A 233 -4.74 -10.32 -11.90
N LYS A 234 -3.46 -10.03 -12.19
CA LYS A 234 -2.80 -10.45 -13.44
C LYS A 234 -1.82 -11.60 -13.27
N GLY A 235 -1.76 -12.25 -12.10
CA GLY A 235 -0.80 -13.34 -11.86
C GLY A 235 -0.96 -14.61 -12.72
N ALA A 236 -2.00 -14.71 -13.55
CA ALA A 236 -2.13 -15.78 -14.57
C ALA A 236 -1.38 -15.45 -15.88
N ASP A 237 -0.93 -14.20 -16.05
CA ASP A 237 -0.09 -13.77 -17.16
C ASP A 237 1.39 -13.90 -16.77
N ASP A 238 2.17 -14.65 -17.56
CA ASP A 238 3.56 -14.98 -17.23
C ASP A 238 4.44 -13.75 -17.06
N ASN A 239 4.24 -12.71 -17.89
CA ASN A 239 5.00 -11.48 -17.79
C ASN A 239 4.69 -10.76 -16.46
N SER A 240 3.41 -10.72 -16.07
CA SER A 240 2.96 -10.14 -14.81
C SER A 240 3.43 -10.95 -13.59
N PHE A 241 3.46 -12.29 -13.70
CA PHE A 241 3.92 -13.19 -12.64
C PHE A 241 5.43 -13.10 -12.42
N ASN A 242 6.22 -13.14 -13.49
CA ASN A 242 7.69 -13.09 -13.44
C ASN A 242 8.25 -11.67 -13.26
N CYS A 243 7.37 -10.67 -13.19
CA CYS A 243 7.75 -9.26 -13.15
C CYS A 243 8.58 -8.91 -11.92
N VAL A 244 8.19 -9.45 -10.76
CA VAL A 244 8.92 -9.29 -9.50
C VAL A 244 8.98 -10.63 -8.81
N TYR A 245 10.21 -11.10 -8.59
CA TYR A 245 10.42 -12.47 -8.15
C TYR A 245 11.59 -12.56 -7.17
N GLN A 246 11.36 -13.24 -6.04
CA GLN A 246 12.42 -13.55 -5.09
C GLN A 246 13.16 -14.79 -5.55
N LYS A 247 14.48 -14.68 -5.76
CA LYS A 247 15.33 -15.79 -6.20
C LYS A 247 16.76 -15.62 -5.73
N GLU A 248 17.52 -16.70 -5.80
CA GLU A 248 18.97 -16.67 -5.68
C GLU A 248 19.60 -16.07 -6.93
N ASP A 249 20.69 -15.32 -6.75
CA ASP A 249 21.61 -15.00 -7.84
C ASP A 249 22.60 -16.15 -8.10
N SER A 250 23.57 -15.91 -8.99
CA SER A 250 24.61 -16.90 -9.33
C SER A 250 25.53 -17.25 -8.16
N THR A 251 25.60 -16.42 -7.10
CA THR A 251 26.41 -16.66 -5.90
C THR A 251 25.57 -17.18 -4.72
N LYS A 252 24.33 -17.61 -4.97
CA LYS A 252 23.40 -18.11 -3.94
C LYS A 252 22.96 -17.04 -2.93
N THR A 253 23.10 -15.77 -3.29
CA THR A 253 22.56 -14.65 -2.50
C THR A 253 21.10 -14.46 -2.88
N VAL A 254 20.20 -14.57 -1.91
CA VAL A 254 18.77 -14.32 -2.12
C VAL A 254 18.52 -12.83 -2.31
N GLY A 255 17.75 -12.48 -3.33
CA GLY A 255 17.31 -11.12 -3.59
C GLY A 255 15.96 -11.08 -4.32
N VAL A 256 15.39 -9.88 -4.43
CA VAL A 256 14.15 -9.65 -5.21
C VAL A 256 14.52 -9.01 -6.53
N SER A 257 14.33 -9.76 -7.61
CA SER A 257 14.62 -9.31 -8.97
C SER A 257 13.44 -8.52 -9.53
N LEU A 258 13.70 -7.32 -10.05
CA LEU A 258 12.73 -6.52 -10.78
C LEU A 258 12.96 -6.62 -12.30
N SER A 259 11.93 -7.04 -13.03
CA SER A 259 11.95 -7.05 -14.50
C SER A 259 11.93 -5.63 -15.08
N LYS A 260 12.52 -5.45 -16.26
CA LYS A 260 12.43 -4.20 -17.03
C LYS A 260 11.01 -3.91 -17.50
N ASP A 261 10.16 -4.93 -17.58
CA ASP A 261 8.76 -4.82 -18.02
C ASP A 261 7.81 -4.32 -16.92
N LEU A 262 8.33 -4.04 -15.71
CA LEU A 262 7.52 -3.64 -14.55
C LEU A 262 6.60 -2.45 -14.81
N VAL A 263 7.12 -1.42 -15.48
CA VAL A 263 6.32 -0.22 -15.80
C VAL A 263 5.21 -0.55 -16.80
N THR A 264 5.50 -1.37 -17.81
CA THR A 264 4.54 -1.83 -18.82
C THR A 264 3.44 -2.68 -18.18
N VAL A 265 3.81 -3.69 -17.38
CA VAL A 265 2.87 -4.56 -16.64
C VAL A 265 1.97 -3.74 -15.73
N ALA A 266 2.54 -2.77 -14.99
CA ALA A 266 1.78 -1.88 -14.12
C ALA A 266 0.78 -1.01 -14.92
N GLY A 267 1.19 -0.47 -16.07
CA GLY A 267 0.32 0.31 -16.96
C GLY A 267 -0.84 -0.52 -17.53
N GLU A 268 -0.59 -1.78 -17.91
CA GLU A 268 -1.65 -2.68 -18.37
C GLU A 268 -2.62 -3.06 -17.26
N ALA A 269 -2.12 -3.38 -16.06
CA ALA A 269 -2.96 -3.68 -14.91
C ALA A 269 -3.85 -2.47 -14.54
N LEU A 270 -3.29 -1.26 -14.63
CA LEU A 270 -4.02 -0.02 -14.39
C LEU A 270 -5.15 0.15 -15.42
N LYS A 271 -4.86 -0.08 -16.70
CA LYS A 271 -5.84 0.01 -17.78
C LYS A 271 -7.04 -0.92 -17.53
N THR A 272 -6.78 -2.15 -17.09
CA THR A 272 -7.83 -3.13 -16.75
C THR A 272 -8.66 -2.65 -15.54
N ASN A 273 -8.01 -2.14 -14.50
CA ASN A 273 -8.70 -1.62 -13.32
C ASN A 273 -9.53 -0.38 -13.63
N ILE A 274 -9.01 0.57 -14.41
CA ILE A 274 -9.75 1.75 -14.90
C ILE A 274 -11.02 1.32 -15.63
N THR A 275 -10.92 0.31 -16.51
CA THR A 275 -12.06 -0.20 -17.27
C THR A 275 -13.12 -0.83 -16.36
N THR A 276 -12.69 -1.45 -15.26
CA THR A 276 -13.58 -2.08 -14.26
C THR A 276 -14.21 -1.05 -13.31
N LEU A 277 -13.42 -0.06 -12.88
CA LEU A 277 -13.85 0.98 -11.94
C LEU A 277 -14.73 2.04 -12.60
N GLY A 278 -14.47 2.39 -13.86
CA GLY A 278 -15.16 3.47 -14.58
C GLY A 278 -16.68 3.42 -14.43
N PRO A 279 -17.36 2.30 -14.75
CA PRO A 279 -18.81 2.16 -14.63
C PRO A 279 -19.36 2.34 -13.20
N LEU A 280 -18.55 2.11 -12.17
CA LEU A 280 -18.96 2.17 -10.77
C LEU A 280 -18.89 3.58 -10.19
N VAL A 281 -18.09 4.48 -10.76
CA VAL A 281 -17.77 5.77 -10.14
C VAL A 281 -17.92 6.99 -11.05
N LEU A 282 -17.86 6.80 -12.37
CA LEU A 282 -17.93 7.92 -13.31
C LEU A 282 -19.38 8.30 -13.64
N PRO A 283 -19.65 9.58 -13.95
CA PRO A 283 -20.95 10.02 -14.48
C PRO A 283 -21.33 9.28 -15.77
N MET A 284 -22.64 9.13 -16.04
CA MET A 284 -23.13 8.44 -17.25
C MET A 284 -22.61 9.07 -18.56
N SER A 285 -22.40 10.39 -18.60
CA SER A 285 -21.83 11.08 -19.77
C SER A 285 -20.44 10.55 -20.13
N GLU A 286 -19.56 10.40 -19.14
CA GLU A 286 -18.21 9.85 -19.31
C GLU A 286 -18.24 8.38 -19.72
N GLN A 287 -19.16 7.60 -19.13
CA GLN A 287 -19.33 6.20 -19.47
C GLN A 287 -19.76 6.02 -20.93
N LEU A 288 -20.69 6.85 -21.42
CA LEU A 288 -21.14 6.84 -22.82
C LEU A 288 -20.03 7.22 -23.78
N LEU A 289 -19.23 8.25 -23.47
CA LEU A 289 -18.08 8.66 -24.28
C LEU A 289 -17.02 7.56 -24.36
N PHE A 290 -16.70 6.94 -23.23
CA PHE A 290 -15.76 5.81 -23.19
C PHE A 290 -16.27 4.61 -23.99
N LEU A 291 -17.55 4.26 -23.84
CA LEU A 291 -18.17 3.15 -24.57
C LEU A 291 -18.20 3.42 -26.08
N ALA A 292 -18.57 4.64 -26.49
CA ALA A 292 -18.57 5.06 -27.90
C ALA A 292 -17.16 4.98 -28.52
N SER A 293 -16.13 5.43 -27.78
CA SER A 293 -14.73 5.30 -28.20
C SER A 293 -14.30 3.83 -28.35
N LEU A 294 -14.71 2.97 -27.42
CA LEU A 294 -14.39 1.55 -27.42
C LEU A 294 -15.07 0.82 -28.59
N ILE A 295 -16.35 1.11 -28.85
CA ILE A 295 -17.13 0.60 -29.98
C ILE A 295 -16.53 1.06 -31.31
N GLY A 296 -16.26 2.35 -31.47
CA GLY A 296 -15.63 2.92 -32.68
C GLY A 296 -14.30 2.25 -33.02
N ARG A 297 -13.49 1.92 -32.00
CA ARG A 297 -12.21 1.24 -32.19
C ARG A 297 -12.32 -0.26 -32.44
N LYS A 298 -13.04 -1.00 -31.59
CA LYS A 298 -13.08 -2.47 -31.66
C LYS A 298 -14.01 -2.99 -32.75
N ILE A 299 -15.16 -2.34 -32.95
CA ILE A 299 -16.20 -2.80 -33.87
C ILE A 299 -15.99 -2.14 -35.24
N PHE A 300 -15.88 -0.81 -35.26
CA PHE A 300 -15.79 -0.04 -36.51
C PHE A 300 -14.35 0.19 -37.00
N LYS A 301 -13.33 -0.35 -36.30
CA LYS A 301 -11.89 -0.22 -36.64
C LYS A 301 -11.43 1.22 -36.95
N MET A 302 -12.08 2.22 -36.35
CA MET A 302 -11.78 3.63 -36.59
C MET A 302 -10.44 4.01 -35.95
N LYS A 303 -9.63 4.82 -36.64
CA LYS A 303 -8.35 5.37 -36.12
C LYS A 303 -8.57 6.52 -35.12
N ILE A 304 -9.36 6.28 -34.08
CA ILE A 304 -9.62 7.25 -33.00
C ILE A 304 -8.58 7.03 -31.89
N LYS A 305 -8.11 8.08 -31.20
CA LYS A 305 -7.28 7.92 -29.99
C LYS A 305 -8.12 7.27 -28.87
N GLN A 306 -7.46 6.49 -28.01
CA GLN A 306 -8.17 5.90 -26.86
C GLN A 306 -8.65 7.02 -25.95
N TYR A 307 -9.96 7.09 -25.70
CA TYR A 307 -10.49 7.98 -24.68
C TYR A 307 -10.08 7.48 -23.29
N VAL A 308 -9.49 8.36 -22.50
CA VAL A 308 -9.19 8.11 -21.08
C VAL A 308 -10.24 8.87 -20.28
N PRO A 309 -11.11 8.18 -19.52
CA PRO A 309 -12.15 8.86 -18.76
C PRO A 309 -11.58 9.81 -17.72
N ASP A 310 -12.27 10.93 -17.49
CA ASP A 310 -11.82 11.90 -16.49
C ASP A 310 -12.22 11.48 -15.07
N PHE A 311 -11.32 10.75 -14.41
CA PHE A 311 -11.51 10.35 -13.02
C PHE A 311 -11.54 11.51 -12.03
N LYS A 312 -11.11 12.72 -12.40
CA LYS A 312 -11.20 13.90 -11.54
C LYS A 312 -12.65 14.34 -11.31
N LEU A 313 -13.58 13.89 -12.17
CA LEU A 313 -15.02 14.11 -11.98
C LEU A 313 -15.61 13.18 -10.90
N ALA A 314 -14.94 12.05 -10.62
CA ALA A 314 -15.37 11.08 -9.62
C ALA A 314 -14.65 11.24 -8.28
N PHE A 315 -13.46 11.85 -8.27
CA PHE A 315 -12.61 11.94 -7.08
C PHE A 315 -11.92 13.30 -6.98
N GLU A 316 -11.99 13.88 -5.79
CA GLU A 316 -11.33 15.14 -5.45
C GLU A 316 -9.85 14.89 -5.11
N HIS A 317 -9.54 13.73 -4.51
CA HIS A 317 -8.18 13.38 -4.04
C HIS A 317 -7.70 12.03 -4.58
N PHE A 318 -6.40 11.96 -4.86
CA PHE A 318 -5.72 10.78 -5.37
C PHE A 318 -4.54 10.43 -4.45
N CYS A 319 -4.52 9.20 -3.94
CA CYS A 319 -3.36 8.58 -3.28
C CYS A 319 -2.87 7.47 -4.21
N ILE A 320 -1.77 7.72 -4.90
CA ILE A 320 -1.11 6.78 -5.81
C ILE A 320 0.16 6.27 -5.16
N HIS A 321 0.23 4.95 -4.96
CA HIS A 321 1.35 4.32 -4.28
C HIS A 321 2.70 4.85 -4.73
N ALA A 322 3.46 5.38 -3.77
CA ALA A 322 4.83 5.86 -3.88
C ALA A 322 5.85 4.73 -4.17
N GLY A 323 5.66 3.97 -5.26
CA GLY A 323 6.54 2.86 -5.65
C GLY A 323 7.92 3.31 -6.14
N GLY A 324 7.98 4.49 -6.73
CA GLY A 324 9.19 5.12 -7.28
C GLY A 324 8.82 6.18 -8.31
N ARG A 325 9.75 7.10 -8.59
CA ARG A 325 9.50 8.25 -9.47
C ARG A 325 8.94 7.86 -10.86
N ALA A 326 9.55 6.87 -11.52
CA ALA A 326 9.14 6.46 -12.86
C ALA A 326 7.69 5.93 -12.91
N VAL A 327 7.25 5.21 -11.87
CA VAL A 327 5.87 4.71 -11.76
C VAL A 327 4.90 5.86 -11.56
N LEU A 328 5.25 6.84 -10.71
CA LEU A 328 4.43 8.04 -10.53
C LEU A 328 4.31 8.87 -11.80
N ASP A 329 5.41 9.06 -12.53
CA ASP A 329 5.45 9.81 -13.79
C ASP A 329 4.55 9.15 -14.86
N GLU A 330 4.59 7.82 -14.96
CA GLU A 330 3.75 7.06 -15.89
C GLU A 330 2.26 7.13 -15.50
N LEU A 331 1.94 7.10 -14.20
CA LEU A 331 0.56 7.20 -13.71
C LEU A 331 -0.02 8.61 -13.89
N GLU A 332 0.77 9.64 -13.62
CA GLU A 332 0.39 11.03 -13.87
C GLU A 332 -0.01 11.23 -15.33
N LYS A 333 0.81 10.72 -16.25
CA LYS A 333 0.57 10.79 -17.70
C LYS A 333 -0.66 9.99 -18.13
N ASN A 334 -0.79 8.75 -17.67
CA ASN A 334 -1.88 7.85 -18.09
C ASN A 334 -3.25 8.28 -17.56
N LEU A 335 -3.30 8.90 -16.38
CA LEU A 335 -4.54 9.39 -15.76
C LEU A 335 -4.80 10.88 -16.00
N GLN A 336 -3.89 11.58 -16.70
CA GLN A 336 -3.95 13.03 -16.93
C GLN A 336 -4.15 13.81 -15.63
N LEU A 337 -3.38 13.44 -14.61
CA LEU A 337 -3.44 14.06 -13.29
C LEU A 337 -2.58 15.32 -13.26
N THR A 338 -3.00 16.27 -12.43
CA THR A 338 -2.25 17.51 -12.24
C THR A 338 -1.15 17.33 -11.19
N LYS A 339 -0.19 18.24 -11.17
CA LYS A 339 0.82 18.33 -10.08
C LYS A 339 0.16 18.38 -8.70
N TRP A 340 -1.00 19.04 -8.58
CA TRP A 340 -1.76 19.10 -7.34
C TRP A 340 -2.24 17.71 -6.88
N ASN A 341 -2.76 16.91 -7.80
CA ASN A 341 -3.21 15.55 -7.51
C ASN A 341 -2.03 14.63 -7.15
N MET A 342 -0.87 14.81 -7.79
CA MET A 342 0.31 13.96 -7.58
C MET A 342 1.15 14.36 -6.37
N GLU A 343 0.95 15.56 -5.81
CA GLU A 343 1.77 16.07 -4.72
C GLU A 343 1.79 15.15 -3.48
N PRO A 344 0.68 14.58 -2.99
CA PRO A 344 0.71 13.68 -1.81
C PRO A 344 1.62 12.48 -2.00
N SER A 345 1.54 11.83 -3.16
CA SER A 345 2.35 10.67 -3.53
C SER A 345 3.83 11.05 -3.70
N ARG A 346 4.11 12.17 -4.37
CA ARG A 346 5.50 12.66 -4.56
C ARG A 346 6.13 13.12 -3.26
N MET A 347 5.39 13.79 -2.38
CA MET A 347 5.90 14.24 -1.08
C MET A 347 6.07 13.07 -0.10
N THR A 348 5.23 12.05 -0.18
CA THR A 348 5.42 10.80 0.57
C THR A 348 6.69 10.10 0.11
N LEU A 349 6.89 9.92 -1.20
CA LEU A 349 8.11 9.36 -1.76
C LEU A 349 9.35 10.17 -1.34
N TYR A 350 9.27 11.49 -1.38
CA TYR A 350 10.36 12.38 -0.97
C TYR A 350 10.69 12.25 0.52
N ARG A 351 9.67 12.22 1.39
CA ARG A 351 9.87 12.28 2.85
C ARG A 351 10.13 10.92 3.50
N PHE A 352 9.44 9.88 3.03
CA PHE A 352 9.44 8.56 3.65
C PHE A 352 9.99 7.47 2.73
N GLY A 353 10.11 7.72 1.42
CA GLY A 353 10.47 6.71 0.43
C GLY A 353 9.33 5.72 0.17
N ASN A 354 9.65 4.60 -0.49
CA ASN A 354 8.68 3.53 -0.69
C ASN A 354 8.61 2.64 0.56
N THR A 355 7.59 2.86 1.37
CA THR A 355 7.26 2.04 2.55
C THR A 355 6.32 0.87 2.22
N SER A 356 6.36 0.42 0.96
CA SER A 356 5.64 -0.74 0.44
C SER A 356 4.13 -0.65 0.71
N SER A 357 3.54 -1.65 1.36
CA SER A 357 2.11 -1.76 1.63
C SER A 357 1.53 -0.65 2.48
N SER A 358 2.36 0.09 3.21
CA SER A 358 1.92 1.18 4.07
C SER A 358 1.87 2.56 3.40
N SER A 359 2.49 2.75 2.22
CA SER A 359 2.72 4.10 1.65
C SER A 359 1.46 4.91 1.42
N LEU A 360 0.36 4.28 0.99
CA LEU A 360 -0.90 4.98 0.74
C LEU A 360 -1.46 5.67 1.99
N TRP A 361 -1.18 5.14 3.18
CA TRP A 361 -1.62 5.75 4.43
C TRP A 361 -0.83 7.01 4.76
N TYR A 362 0.46 7.06 4.40
CA TYR A 362 1.27 8.28 4.53
C TYR A 362 0.79 9.36 3.55
N GLU A 363 0.36 8.96 2.35
CA GLU A 363 -0.24 9.87 1.36
C GLU A 363 -1.56 10.45 1.87
N LEU A 364 -2.43 9.60 2.44
CA LEU A 364 -3.68 10.05 3.05
C LEU A 364 -3.42 10.96 4.27
N ALA A 365 -2.45 10.61 5.12
CA ALA A 365 -2.02 11.45 6.25
C ALA A 365 -1.52 12.82 5.77
N TYR A 366 -0.79 12.87 4.65
CA TYR A 366 -0.33 14.13 4.06
C TYR A 366 -1.51 14.99 3.62
N CYS A 367 -2.52 14.40 2.96
CA CYS A 367 -3.73 15.11 2.56
C CYS A 367 -4.50 15.68 3.76
N GLU A 368 -4.67 14.88 4.83
CA GLU A 368 -5.28 15.32 6.09
C GLU A 368 -4.49 16.47 6.73
N ALA A 369 -3.18 16.29 6.91
CA ALA A 369 -2.31 17.25 7.58
C ALA A 369 -2.22 18.59 6.83
N LYS A 370 -2.40 18.58 5.51
CA LYS A 370 -2.46 19.79 4.68
C LYS A 370 -3.87 20.41 4.63
N GLY A 371 -4.86 19.85 5.33
CA GLY A 371 -6.24 20.35 5.32
C GLY A 371 -6.90 20.27 3.94
N ARG A 372 -6.47 19.32 3.10
CA ARG A 372 -6.99 19.19 1.72
C ARG A 372 -8.36 18.53 1.69
N ILE A 373 -8.56 17.56 2.56
CA ILE A 373 -9.78 16.74 2.62
C ILE A 373 -10.84 17.51 3.38
N LYS A 374 -12.00 17.65 2.75
CA LYS A 374 -13.21 18.22 3.34
C LYS A 374 -14.29 17.15 3.42
N LYS A 375 -15.20 17.33 4.37
CA LYS A 375 -16.35 16.44 4.55
C LYS A 375 -17.15 16.31 3.24
N GLY A 376 -17.41 15.08 2.82
CA GLY A 376 -18.08 14.75 1.57
C GLY A 376 -17.14 14.54 0.37
N ASP A 377 -15.84 14.84 0.51
CA ASP A 377 -14.85 14.57 -0.53
C ASP A 377 -14.64 13.06 -0.70
N ARG A 378 -14.32 12.64 -1.92
CA ARG A 378 -14.00 11.26 -2.27
C ARG A 378 -12.51 11.13 -2.56
N VAL A 379 -11.89 10.13 -1.92
CA VAL A 379 -10.48 9.80 -2.08
C VAL A 379 -10.34 8.50 -2.85
N LYS A 380 -9.57 8.52 -3.94
CA LYS A 380 -9.16 7.32 -4.66
C LYS A 380 -7.77 6.89 -4.21
N SER A 381 -7.65 5.71 -3.64
CA SER A 381 -6.36 5.06 -3.37
C SER A 381 -6.07 4.00 -4.44
N LEU A 382 -4.87 4.04 -5.02
CA LEU A 382 -4.43 3.18 -6.12
C LEU A 382 -3.07 2.55 -5.80
N MET A 383 -2.99 1.22 -5.93
CA MET A 383 -1.75 0.47 -5.69
C MET A 383 -1.45 -0.50 -6.82
N ASN A 384 -0.23 -0.43 -7.36
CA ASN A 384 0.20 -1.23 -8.51
C ASN A 384 1.21 -2.29 -8.08
N PHE A 385 0.93 -3.56 -8.41
CA PHE A 385 1.90 -4.65 -8.56
C PHE A 385 1.26 -5.77 -9.43
N SER A 386 1.82 -6.99 -9.47
CA SER A 386 1.24 -8.17 -10.17
C SER A 386 -0.26 -8.42 -9.90
N SER A 387 -0.80 -7.82 -8.83
CA SER A 387 -2.20 -7.44 -8.70
C SER A 387 -2.35 -5.94 -8.44
N LEU A 388 -3.28 -5.29 -9.15
CA LEU A 388 -3.60 -3.88 -8.99
C LEU A 388 -4.91 -3.76 -8.20
N ASN A 389 -4.85 -2.99 -7.11
CA ASN A 389 -5.99 -2.79 -6.23
C ASN A 389 -6.33 -1.31 -6.16
N SER A 390 -7.62 -1.01 -6.16
CA SER A 390 -8.14 0.34 -6.01
C SER A 390 -9.19 0.38 -4.90
N LEU A 391 -9.08 1.35 -4.02
CA LEU A 391 -9.98 1.58 -2.90
C LEU A 391 -10.56 2.99 -2.99
N SER A 392 -11.87 3.12 -2.86
CA SER A 392 -12.56 4.42 -2.84
C SER A 392 -13.10 4.69 -1.44
N LEU A 393 -12.60 5.76 -0.82
CA LEU A 393 -13.04 6.26 0.48
C LEU A 393 -13.83 7.56 0.29
N THR A 394 -14.70 7.89 1.25
CA THR A 394 -15.42 9.16 1.31
C THR A 394 -15.38 9.68 2.74
N ASP A 395 -14.99 10.95 2.94
CA ASP A 395 -14.92 11.62 4.26
C ASP A 395 -16.31 11.94 4.82
#